data_AF-A0A5E4KA50-F1
#
_entry.id   AF-A0A5E4KA50-F1
#
_cell.length_a   1.000
_cell.length_b   1.000
_cell.length_c   1.000
_cell.angle_alpha   90.00
_cell.angle_beta   90.00
_cell.angle_gamma   90.00
#
_symmetry.space_group_name_H-M   'P 1'
#
loop_
_entity.id
_entity.type
_entity.pdbx_description
1 polymer ?
#
loop_
_entity_poly.entity_id
_entity_poly.type
_entity_poly.pdbx_seq_one_letter_code
_entity_poly.pdbx_strand_id
1 'polypeptide(L)'
;MDFIQKEKGIEVIEVNPRFQGSLDTIGLSCGMNVFDAHVRSFSGELPKPGKYLRFTAKNILYSGKNIVVDEPLYSRLIKCMKMERVEDIPEMGKTIREGEPLTTLLETGRTREIALEKVERSSQYIKGMTEV
;
A
#
# COMPACT_ATOMS: atom_id res chain seq x y z
N MET A 1 -1.22 16.16 -0.81
CA MET A 1 -2.01 17.29 -0.28
C MET A 1 -2.94 16.67 0.71
N ASP A 2 -2.91 17.18 1.93
CA ASP A 2 -3.72 16.65 3.02
C ASP A 2 -4.77 17.69 3.35
N PHE A 3 -6.00 17.23 3.58
CA PHE A 3 -7.15 18.09 3.81
C PHE A 3 -8.15 17.42 4.75
N ILE A 4 -8.99 18.24 5.40
CA ILE A 4 -10.10 17.78 6.24
C ILE A 4 -11.42 18.15 5.56
N GLN A 5 -12.33 17.19 5.46
CA GLN A 5 -13.73 17.45 5.12
C GLN A 5 -14.49 17.88 6.38
N LYS A 6 -14.96 19.12 6.40
CA LYS A 6 -15.91 19.66 7.40
C LYS A 6 -17.31 19.75 6.80
N GLU A 7 -18.32 20.01 7.63
CA GLU A 7 -19.70 20.24 7.16
C GLU A 7 -19.79 21.34 6.09
N LYS A 8 -18.99 22.41 6.24
CA LYS A 8 -18.99 23.58 5.34
C LYS A 8 -18.07 23.44 4.13
N GLY A 9 -17.32 22.34 4.00
CA GLY A 9 -16.41 22.13 2.87
C GLY A 9 -15.06 21.53 3.25
N ILE A 10 -14.12 21.58 2.30
CA ILE A 10 -12.77 21.04 2.45
C ILE A 10 -11.81 22.15 2.90
N GLU A 11 -11.03 21.88 3.95
CA GLU A 11 -9.92 22.74 4.36
C GLU A 11 -8.58 22.03 4.11
N VAL A 12 -7.68 22.67 3.36
CA VAL A 12 -6.33 22.17 3.10
C VAL A 12 -5.46 22.36 4.33
N ILE A 13 -4.77 21.30 4.74
CA ILE A 13 -3.80 21.30 5.84
C ILE A 13 -2.39 21.52 5.28
N GLU A 14 -2.00 20.71 4.30
CA GLU A 14 -0.61 20.64 3.84
C GLU A 14 -0.50 20.36 2.33
N VAL A 15 0.44 21.06 1.68
CA VAL A 15 0.81 20.82 0.29
C VAL A 15 2.30 20.51 0.20
N ASN A 16 2.60 19.27 -0.19
CA ASN A 16 3.95 18.76 -0.33
C ASN A 16 4.31 18.62 -1.83
N PRO A 17 5.32 19.33 -2.36
CA PRO A 17 5.73 19.20 -3.75
C PRO A 17 6.64 17.97 -3.96
N ARG A 18 6.20 16.80 -3.48
CA ARG A 18 6.87 15.51 -3.60
C ARG A 18 5.85 14.40 -3.76
N PHE A 19 6.28 13.22 -4.22
CA PHE A 19 5.40 12.06 -4.28
C PHE A 19 4.92 11.63 -2.89
N GLN A 20 3.67 11.16 -2.84
CA GLN A 20 3.12 10.51 -1.66
C GLN A 20 3.68 9.07 -1.53
N GLY A 21 3.76 8.56 -0.30
CA GLY A 21 4.22 7.18 -0.02
C GLY A 21 3.26 6.06 -0.45
N SER A 22 2.15 6.43 -1.08
CA SER A 22 1.14 5.55 -1.66
C SER A 22 1.08 5.74 -3.18
N LEU A 23 2.24 5.80 -3.83
CA LEU A 23 2.33 5.92 -5.29
C LEU A 23 1.81 4.67 -6.00
N ASP A 24 2.08 3.50 -5.41
CA ASP A 24 1.74 2.18 -5.96
C ASP A 24 0.22 2.02 -6.09
N THR A 25 -0.56 2.62 -5.17
CA THR A 25 -2.02 2.59 -5.25
C THR A 25 -2.56 3.40 -6.43
N ILE A 26 -1.87 4.46 -6.86
CA ILE A 26 -2.23 5.20 -8.08
C ILE A 26 -1.94 4.34 -9.30
N GLY A 27 -0.77 3.69 -9.34
CA GLY A 27 -0.40 2.76 -10.40
C GLY A 27 -1.44 1.66 -10.58
N LEU A 28 -1.82 0.98 -9.50
CA LEU A 28 -2.81 -0.09 -9.51
C LEU A 28 -4.24 0.39 -9.82
N SER A 29 -4.62 1.59 -9.38
CA SER A 29 -5.98 2.12 -9.58
C SER A 29 -6.21 2.70 -10.97
N CYS A 30 -5.17 3.28 -11.58
CA CYS A 30 -5.28 4.05 -12.82
C CYS A 30 -4.46 3.50 -13.99
N GLY A 31 -3.59 2.50 -13.75
CA GLY A 31 -2.65 1.99 -14.76
C GLY A 31 -1.61 3.00 -15.19
N MET A 32 -1.33 4.02 -14.36
CA MET A 32 -0.44 5.13 -14.70
C MET A 32 0.87 5.01 -13.94
N ASN A 33 1.99 5.07 -14.67
CA ASN A 33 3.29 5.27 -14.05
C ASN A 33 3.49 6.77 -13.78
N VAL A 34 3.27 7.17 -12.52
CA VAL A 34 3.38 8.57 -12.09
C VAL A 34 4.81 9.09 -12.18
N PHE A 35 5.81 8.22 -11.95
CA PHE A 35 7.21 8.60 -12.05
C PHE A 35 7.60 8.90 -13.50
N ASP A 36 7.23 8.04 -14.45
CA ASP A 36 7.44 8.28 -15.88
C ASP A 36 6.74 9.56 -16.35
N ALA A 37 5.48 9.74 -15.95
CA ALA A 37 4.73 10.97 -16.22
C ALA A 37 5.44 12.23 -15.69
N HIS A 38 6.03 12.15 -14.50
CA HIS A 38 6.81 13.24 -13.93
C HIS A 38 8.08 13.52 -14.74
N VAL A 39 8.85 12.49 -15.09
CA VAL A 39 10.07 12.63 -15.91
C VAL A 39 9.75 13.26 -17.28
N ARG A 40 8.70 12.79 -17.95
CA ARG A 40 8.27 13.31 -19.26
C ARG A 40 7.78 14.75 -19.20
N SER A 41 7.22 15.18 -18.07
CA SER A 41 6.76 16.56 -17.90
C SER A 41 7.88 17.59 -17.99
N PHE A 42 9.14 17.22 -17.68
CA PHE A 42 10.31 18.09 -17.91
C PHE A 42 10.56 18.37 -19.40
N SER A 43 10.04 17.54 -20.29
CA SER A 43 10.06 17.76 -21.75
C SER A 43 8.79 18.46 -22.27
N GLY A 44 7.94 18.96 -21.37
CA GLY A 44 6.66 19.60 -21.71
C GLY A 44 5.51 18.60 -21.95
N GLU A 45 5.74 17.30 -21.80
CA GLU A 45 4.71 16.28 -21.98
C GLU A 45 3.91 16.08 -20.69
N LEU A 46 2.80 16.80 -20.55
CA LEU A 46 1.94 16.70 -19.37
C LEU A 46 1.10 15.39 -19.39
N PRO A 47 0.92 14.73 -18.23
CA PRO A 47 0.08 13.54 -18.15
C PRO A 47 -1.37 13.87 -18.46
N LYS A 48 -2.04 12.96 -19.16
CA LYS A 48 -3.50 13.00 -19.29
C LYS A 48 -4.14 12.49 -18.01
N PRO A 49 -5.33 12.99 -17.62
CA PRO A 49 -6.09 12.41 -16.52
C PRO A 49 -6.25 10.89 -16.73
N GLY A 50 -5.77 10.11 -15.76
CA GLY A 50 -5.82 8.65 -15.84
C GLY A 50 -7.26 8.14 -15.87
N LYS A 51 -7.49 7.02 -16.56
CA LYS A 51 -8.77 6.32 -16.48
C LYS A 51 -8.83 5.57 -15.16
N TYR A 52 -9.89 5.78 -14.41
CA TYR A 52 -10.17 4.99 -13.23
C TYR A 52 -10.46 3.53 -13.62
N LEU A 53 -9.68 2.57 -13.12
CA LEU A 53 -9.81 1.15 -13.43
C LEU A 53 -10.42 0.35 -12.28
N ARG A 54 -10.02 0.66 -11.04
CA ARG A 54 -10.39 -0.09 -9.81
C ARG A 54 -10.02 0.70 -8.56
N PHE A 55 -10.57 0.28 -7.41
CA PHE A 55 -10.14 0.78 -6.11
C PHE A 55 -8.93 -0.03 -5.65
N THR A 56 -7.94 0.64 -5.05
CA THR A 56 -6.78 0.00 -4.42
C THR A 56 -6.67 0.43 -2.97
N ALA A 57 -6.45 -0.53 -2.08
CA ALA A 57 -6.19 -0.30 -0.66
C ALA A 57 -4.76 -0.72 -0.33
N LYS A 58 -4.08 0.10 0.48
CA LYS A 58 -2.75 -0.17 1.05
C LYS A 58 -2.88 -0.24 2.57
N ASN A 59 -2.32 -1.27 3.18
CA ASN A 59 -2.27 -1.44 4.63
C ASN A 59 -0.84 -1.77 5.04
N ILE A 60 -0.21 -0.91 5.85
CA ILE A 60 1.07 -1.22 6.47
C ILE A 60 0.76 -2.03 7.72
N LEU A 61 1.17 -3.30 7.73
CA LEU A 61 0.92 -4.21 8.83
C LEU A 61 2.01 -4.03 9.88
N TYR A 62 1.62 -3.68 11.10
CA TYR A 62 2.53 -3.57 12.24
C TYR A 62 2.48 -4.84 13.08
N SER A 63 3.62 -5.21 13.66
CA SER A 63 3.71 -6.36 14.54
C SER A 63 3.11 -6.06 15.91
N GLY A 64 2.21 -6.91 16.39
CA GLY A 64 1.62 -6.81 17.73
C GLY A 64 2.46 -7.42 18.85
N LYS A 65 3.56 -8.08 18.51
CA LYS A 65 4.54 -8.68 19.44
C LYS A 65 5.91 -8.78 18.78
N ASN A 66 6.95 -9.17 19.52
CA ASN A 66 8.23 -9.51 18.92
C ASN A 66 8.09 -10.82 18.13
N ILE A 67 8.49 -10.82 16.86
CA ILE A 67 8.42 -11.99 15.97
C ILE A 67 9.75 -12.19 15.24
N VAL A 68 10.08 -13.44 14.95
CA VAL A 68 11.17 -13.80 14.03
C VAL A 68 10.52 -14.23 12.72
N VAL A 69 11.00 -13.68 11.61
CA VAL A 69 10.49 -14.05 10.28
C VAL A 69 10.96 -15.48 9.95
N ASP A 70 10.07 -16.44 10.13
CA ASP A 70 10.32 -17.85 9.84
C ASP A 70 10.08 -18.19 8.36
N GLU A 71 10.41 -19.42 7.97
CA GLU A 71 10.21 -19.87 6.59
C GLU A 71 8.74 -19.79 6.15
N PRO A 72 7.75 -20.25 6.94
CA PRO A 72 6.35 -20.17 6.52
C PRO A 72 5.87 -18.76 6.22
N LEU A 73 6.19 -17.80 7.10
CA LEU A 73 5.85 -16.39 6.90
C LEU A 73 6.58 -15.83 5.67
N TYR A 74 7.89 -16.03 5.58
CA TYR A 74 8.71 -15.53 4.48
C TYR A 74 8.22 -16.05 3.11
N SER A 75 8.04 -17.37 2.99
CA SER A 75 7.55 -18.01 1.76
C SER A 75 6.15 -17.52 1.38
N ARG A 76 5.29 -17.26 2.37
CA ARG A 76 3.98 -16.66 2.11
C ARG A 76 4.10 -15.23 1.57
N LEU A 77 4.91 -14.38 2.19
CA LEU A 77 5.12 -13.00 1.74
C LEU A 77 5.70 -12.95 0.33
N ILE A 78 6.69 -13.81 0.02
CA ILE A 78 7.24 -13.95 -1.34
C ILE A 78 6.18 -14.36 -2.35
N LYS A 79 5.31 -15.32 -2.00
CA LYS A 79 4.19 -15.73 -2.87
C LYS A 79 3.22 -14.57 -3.13
N CYS A 80 2.90 -13.78 -2.11
CA CYS A 80 2.01 -12.63 -2.24
C CYS A 80 2.65 -11.50 -3.06
N MET A 81 3.96 -11.25 -2.92
CA MET A 81 4.67 -10.25 -3.72
C MET A 81 4.69 -10.61 -5.21
N LYS A 82 4.89 -11.90 -5.55
CA LYS A 82 4.78 -12.36 -6.94
C LYS A 82 3.39 -12.14 -7.56
N MET A 83 2.38 -11.87 -6.73
CA MET A 83 1.03 -11.52 -7.15
C MET A 83 0.76 -10.00 -7.06
N GLU A 84 1.79 -9.18 -6.83
CA GLU A 84 1.70 -7.73 -6.62
C GLU A 84 0.79 -7.32 -5.45
N ARG A 85 0.71 -8.17 -4.41
CA ARG A 85 -0.16 -7.96 -3.23
C ARG A 85 0.60 -7.61 -1.95
N VAL A 86 1.93 -7.71 -1.97
CA VAL A 86 2.79 -7.44 -0.82
C VAL A 86 4.05 -6.69 -1.27
N GLU A 87 4.44 -5.70 -0.47
CA GLU A 87 5.68 -4.94 -0.56
C GLU A 87 6.40 -4.94 0.80
N ASP A 88 7.62 -4.40 0.86
CA ASP A 88 8.41 -4.30 2.09
C ASP A 88 8.61 -5.65 2.80
N ILE A 89 9.10 -6.67 2.07
CA ILE A 89 9.30 -8.01 2.60
C ILE A 89 10.53 -8.02 3.52
N PRO A 90 10.39 -8.44 4.79
CA PRO A 90 11.54 -8.59 5.67
C PRO A 90 12.37 -9.82 5.30
N GLU A 91 13.68 -9.75 5.58
CA GLU A 91 14.58 -10.89 5.39
C GLU A 91 14.21 -12.05 6.33
N MET A 92 14.38 -13.29 5.84
CA MET A 92 14.21 -14.48 6.67
C MET A 92 15.19 -14.46 7.86
N GLY A 93 14.70 -14.79 9.05
CA GLY A 93 15.45 -14.73 10.30
C GLY A 93 15.51 -13.34 10.95
N LYS A 94 15.00 -12.29 10.31
CA LYS A 94 14.93 -10.96 10.91
C LYS A 94 13.96 -10.94 12.09
N THR A 95 14.35 -10.30 13.18
CA THR A 95 13.45 -9.97 14.28
C THR A 95 12.71 -8.67 13.99
N ILE A 96 11.38 -8.70 14.02
CA ILE A 96 10.51 -7.52 13.98
C ILE A 96 9.97 -7.31 15.39
N ARG A 97 10.19 -6.12 15.96
CA ARG A 97 9.74 -5.82 17.31
C ARG A 97 8.27 -5.44 17.35
N GLU A 98 7.66 -5.55 18.52
CA GLU A 98 6.34 -4.99 18.76
C GLU A 98 6.30 -3.50 18.38
N GLY A 99 5.29 -3.10 17.62
CA GLY A 99 5.14 -1.74 17.11
C GLY A 99 6.01 -1.40 15.90
N GLU A 100 6.83 -2.33 15.39
CA GLU A 100 7.56 -2.15 14.13
C GLU A 100 6.72 -2.62 12.92
N PRO A 101 6.90 -1.99 11.74
CA PRO A 101 6.26 -2.44 10.52
C PRO A 101 6.80 -3.81 10.11
N LEU A 102 5.89 -4.75 9.86
CA LEU A 102 6.18 -6.08 9.35
C LEU A 102 6.28 -6.08 7.83
N THR A 103 5.23 -5.62 7.14
CA THR A 103 5.13 -5.65 5.67
C THR A 103 4.00 -4.75 5.19
N THR A 104 3.99 -4.41 3.90
CA THR A 104 2.91 -3.64 3.27
C THR A 104 2.01 -4.59 2.46
N LEU A 105 0.69 -4.48 2.65
CA LEU A 105 -0.33 -5.25 1.92
C LEU A 105 -1.07 -4.36 0.93
N LEU A 106 -1.29 -4.88 -0.27
CA LEU A 106 -1.98 -4.22 -1.38
C LEU A 106 -3.13 -5.09 -1.88
N GLU A 107 -4.31 -4.50 -1.99
CA GLU A 107 -5.50 -5.18 -2.53
C GLU A 107 -6.29 -4.29 -3.47
N THR A 108 -6.96 -4.92 -4.44
CA THR A 108 -7.83 -4.22 -5.37
C THR A 108 -9.27 -4.72 -5.38
N GLY A 109 -10.20 -3.80 -5.61
CA GLY A 109 -11.64 -4.03 -5.58
C GLY A 109 -12.38 -3.26 -6.66
N ARG A 110 -13.56 -3.76 -7.04
CA ARG A 110 -14.49 -3.03 -7.92
C ARG A 110 -15.19 -1.89 -7.18
N THR A 111 -15.31 -2.00 -5.86
CA THR A 111 -15.79 -0.95 -4.96
C THR A 111 -14.74 -0.69 -3.87
N ARG A 112 -14.85 0.45 -3.20
CA ARG A 112 -13.99 0.83 -2.08
C ARG A 112 -14.09 -0.20 -0.95
N GLU A 113 -15.31 -0.62 -0.67
CA GLU A 113 -15.65 -1.58 0.40
C GLU A 113 -14.98 -2.92 0.13
N ILE A 114 -15.05 -3.41 -1.12
CA ILE A 114 -14.40 -4.67 -1.51
C ILE A 114 -12.88 -4.59 -1.38
N ALA A 115 -12.27 -3.46 -1.75
CA ALA A 115 -10.82 -3.30 -1.61
C ALA A 115 -10.39 -3.30 -0.13
N LEU A 116 -11.16 -2.59 0.72
CA LEU A 116 -10.91 -2.53 2.16
C LEU A 116 -11.14 -3.89 2.85
N GLU A 117 -12.22 -4.60 2.54
CA GLU A 117 -12.48 -5.93 3.09
C GLU A 117 -11.38 -6.93 2.72
N LYS A 118 -10.91 -6.89 1.47
CA LYS A 118 -9.82 -7.76 1.01
C LYS A 118 -8.51 -7.48 1.74
N VAL A 119 -8.15 -6.20 1.93
CA VAL A 119 -6.89 -5.87 2.60
C VAL A 119 -6.96 -6.25 4.07
N GLU A 120 -8.10 -6.00 4.74
CA GLU A 120 -8.32 -6.40 6.12
C GLU A 120 -8.21 -7.93 6.31
N ARG A 121 -8.87 -8.71 5.44
CA ARG A 121 -8.75 -10.18 5.46
C ARG A 121 -7.32 -10.64 5.24
N SER A 122 -6.58 -9.98 4.36
CA SER A 122 -5.16 -10.31 4.11
C SER A 122 -4.30 -9.96 5.32
N SER A 123 -4.56 -8.83 5.98
CA SER A 123 -3.90 -8.43 7.22
C SER A 123 -4.17 -9.45 8.33
N GLN A 124 -5.42 -9.87 8.53
CA GLN A 124 -5.78 -10.90 9.53
C GLN A 124 -5.11 -12.24 9.24
N TYR A 125 -5.06 -12.65 7.97
CA TYR A 125 -4.39 -13.89 7.57
C TYR A 125 -2.90 -13.87 7.94
N ILE A 126 -2.20 -12.77 7.62
CA ILE A 126 -0.76 -12.65 7.93
C ILE A 126 -0.54 -12.52 9.44
N LYS A 127 -1.39 -11.76 10.17
CA LYS A 127 -1.33 -11.71 11.64
C LYS A 127 -1.46 -13.09 12.27
N GLY A 128 -2.42 -13.90 11.83
CA GLY A 128 -2.62 -15.25 12.36
C GLY A 128 -1.42 -16.18 12.15
N MET A 129 -0.56 -15.92 11.16
CA MET A 129 0.70 -16.66 10.98
C MET A 129 1.78 -16.25 11.98
N THR A 130 1.66 -15.06 12.57
CA THR A 130 2.63 -14.51 13.52
C THR A 130 2.24 -14.75 14.98
N GLU A 131 1.00 -15.18 15.25
CA GLU A 131 0.45 -15.33 16.59
C GLU A 131 0.81 -16.65 17.30
N VAL A 132 1.47 -17.58 16.60
CA VAL A 132 2.00 -18.84 17.16
C VAL A 132 3.08 -18.57 18.21
#